data_AF-A0AAJ6EHT2-F1
#
_entry.id   AF-A0AAJ6EHT2-F1
#
_cell.length_a   1.000
_cell.length_b   1.000
_cell.length_c   1.000
_cell.angle_alpha   90.00
_cell.angle_beta   90.00
_cell.angle_gamma   90.00
#
_symmetry.space_group_name_H-M   'P 1'
#
loop_
_entity.id
_entity.type
_entity.pdbx_description
1 polymer ?
#
loop_
_entity_poly.entity_id
_entity_poly.type
_entity_poly.pdbx_seq_one_letter_code
_entity_poly.pdbx_strand_id
1 'polypeptide(L)'
;MRHAQANAEAIKEAQRGGIALAKATAGETKYRGRKPSYTRDQLSLVSDILSRSARIGEIARSTGLSRQAIYRIKADPASAEAALTSWAG
;
A
#
# COMPACT_ATOMS: atom_id res chain seq x y z
N MET A 1 -1.98 -31.29 -10.29
CA MET A 1 -1.09 -30.26 -9.72
C MET A 1 -1.95 -29.07 -9.29
N ARG A 2 -2.09 -28.83 -7.98
CA ARG A 2 -2.99 -27.81 -7.38
C ARG A 2 -2.17 -26.65 -6.79
N HIS A 3 -1.81 -25.62 -7.56
CA HIS A 3 -1.17 -24.41 -7.02
C HIS A 3 -1.51 -23.10 -7.76
N ALA A 4 -2.66 -23.03 -8.46
CA ALA A 4 -3.00 -21.84 -9.26
C ALA A 4 -4.48 -21.41 -9.16
N GLN A 5 -5.16 -21.70 -8.05
CA GLN A 5 -6.61 -21.48 -7.94
C GLN A 5 -7.06 -20.53 -6.82
N ALA A 6 -6.13 -19.88 -6.11
CA ALA A 6 -6.49 -19.06 -4.95
C ALA A 6 -6.23 -17.55 -5.11
N ASN A 7 -5.74 -17.08 -6.27
CA ASN A 7 -5.30 -15.68 -6.43
C ASN A 7 -6.12 -14.85 -7.45
N ALA A 8 -7.07 -15.47 -8.16
CA ALA A 8 -7.78 -14.79 -9.26
C ALA A 8 -9.09 -14.10 -8.85
N GLU A 9 -9.65 -14.43 -7.67
CA GLU A 9 -10.99 -13.96 -7.29
C GLU A 9 -10.98 -12.76 -6.31
N ALA A 10 -9.91 -12.56 -5.54
CA ALA A 10 -9.81 -11.43 -4.60
C ALA A 10 -9.45 -10.08 -5.27
N ILE A 11 -9.01 -10.10 -6.52
CA ILE A 11 -8.48 -8.93 -7.25
C ILE A 11 -9.61 -8.05 -7.84
N LYS A 12 -10.81 -8.62 -8.08
CA LYS A 12 -11.88 -7.96 -8.84
C LYS A 12 -12.77 -7.00 -8.05
N GLU A 13 -12.88 -7.16 -6.73
CA GLU A 13 -13.79 -6.30 -5.94
C GLU A 13 -13.15 -5.00 -5.45
N ALA A 14 -11.82 -4.98 -5.26
CA ALA A 14 -11.08 -3.79 -4.84
C ALA A 14 -11.00 -2.69 -5.92
N GLN A 15 -11.21 -3.04 -7.20
CA GLN A 15 -11.05 -2.12 -8.33
C GLN A 15 -12.21 -1.12 -8.46
N ARG A 16 -13.43 -1.45 -7.98
CA ARG A 16 -14.61 -0.57 -8.12
C ARG A 16 -14.63 0.58 -7.11
N GLY A 17 -14.07 0.39 -5.91
CA GLY A 17 -14.03 1.44 -4.88
C GLY A 17 -13.05 2.58 -5.17
N GLY A 18 -11.94 2.29 -5.87
CA GLY A 18 -10.84 3.24 -6.09
C GLY A 18 -11.13 4.36 -7.09
N ILE A 19 -12.03 4.16 -8.06
CA ILE A 19 -12.31 5.14 -9.13
C ILE A 19 -13.28 6.25 -8.64
N ALA A 20 -14.14 5.94 -7.68
CA ALA A 20 -15.11 6.90 -7.15
C ALA A 20 -14.46 7.97 -6.25
N LEU A 21 -13.36 7.62 -5.55
CA LEU A 21 -12.74 8.49 -4.56
C LEU A 21 -11.92 9.64 -5.18
N ALA A 22 -11.26 9.39 -6.32
CA ALA A 22 -10.40 10.36 -7.02
C ALA A 22 -11.14 11.59 -7.59
N LYS A 23 -12.48 11.59 -7.60
CA LYS A 23 -13.29 12.72 -8.10
C LYS A 23 -13.68 13.72 -7.00
N ALA A 24 -13.55 13.36 -5.72
CA ALA A 24 -14.10 14.16 -4.60
C ALA A 24 -13.14 15.22 -4.02
N THR A 25 -11.89 15.23 -4.45
CA THR A 25 -10.75 15.65 -3.59
C THR A 25 -9.82 16.67 -4.25
N ALA A 26 -10.20 17.18 -5.43
CA ALA A 26 -9.40 18.11 -6.25
C ALA A 26 -9.06 19.45 -5.56
N GLY A 27 -9.75 19.85 -4.50
CA GLY A 27 -9.50 21.11 -3.76
C GLY A 27 -8.49 21.02 -2.61
N GLU A 28 -8.25 19.84 -2.06
CA GLU A 28 -7.39 19.61 -0.88
C GLU A 28 -5.93 19.25 -1.24
N THR A 29 -5.64 19.06 -2.52
CA THR A 29 -4.34 18.63 -3.09
C THR A 29 -3.17 19.58 -2.80
N LYS A 30 -3.41 20.82 -2.36
CA LYS A 30 -2.38 21.88 -2.28
C LYS A 30 -1.31 21.68 -1.19
N TYR A 31 -1.59 20.95 -0.10
CA TYR A 31 -0.64 20.80 1.04
C TYR A 31 -0.58 19.38 1.65
N ARG A 32 -0.60 18.32 0.83
CA ARG A 32 -0.65 16.91 1.30
C ARG A 32 0.72 16.27 1.59
N GLY A 33 1.80 17.05 1.65
CA GLY A 33 3.17 16.55 1.87
C GLY A 33 3.80 15.91 0.63
N ARG A 34 4.68 14.91 0.79
CA ARG A 34 5.26 14.18 -0.35
C ARG A 34 4.36 13.00 -0.71
N LYS A 35 4.03 12.86 -2.00
CA LYS A 35 3.34 11.67 -2.52
C LYS A 35 4.07 10.38 -2.09
N PRO A 36 3.38 9.42 -1.47
CA PRO A 36 3.98 8.12 -1.14
C PRO A 36 4.59 7.45 -2.35
N SER A 37 5.74 6.79 -2.16
CA SER A 37 6.42 6.00 -3.20
C SER A 37 5.92 4.55 -3.26
N TYR A 38 4.80 4.27 -2.61
CA TYR A 38 4.20 2.95 -2.50
C TYR A 38 2.68 3.07 -2.68
N THR A 39 2.04 1.98 -3.07
CA THR A 39 0.58 1.87 -3.20
C THR A 39 -0.07 1.34 -1.92
N ARG A 40 -1.40 1.37 -1.88
CA ARG A 40 -2.18 0.72 -0.82
C ARG A 40 -1.89 -0.76 -0.72
N ASP A 41 -1.82 -1.46 -1.85
CA ASP A 41 -1.52 -2.89 -1.89
C ASP A 41 -0.13 -3.20 -1.36
N GLN A 42 0.85 -2.37 -1.72
CA GLN A 42 2.21 -2.50 -1.18
C GLN A 42 2.25 -2.23 0.32
N LEU A 43 1.51 -1.24 0.83
CA LEU A 43 1.42 -0.98 2.28
C LEU A 43 0.80 -2.17 3.04
N SER A 44 -0.31 -2.72 2.53
CA SER A 44 -0.96 -3.90 3.10
C SER A 44 -0.04 -5.11 3.10
N LEU A 45 0.67 -5.35 1.99
CA LEU A 45 1.62 -6.46 1.87
C LEU A 45 2.83 -6.28 2.80
N VAL A 46 3.37 -5.06 2.94
CA VAL A 46 4.41 -4.77 3.95
C VAL A 46 3.90 -5.10 5.35
N SER A 47 2.69 -4.67 5.69
CA SER A 47 2.10 -4.85 7.02
C SER A 47 1.85 -6.33 7.36
N ASP A 48 1.30 -7.08 6.41
CA ASP A 48 1.09 -8.53 6.53
C ASP A 48 2.42 -9.27 6.74
N ILE A 49 3.43 -8.98 5.92
CA ILE A 49 4.74 -9.63 6.04
C ILE A 49 5.45 -9.21 7.36
N LEU A 50 5.32 -7.95 7.79
CA LEU A 50 5.86 -7.49 9.08
C LEU A 50 5.23 -8.21 10.27
N SER A 51 3.92 -8.48 10.22
CA SER A 51 3.23 -9.22 11.29
C SER A 51 3.75 -10.65 11.47
N ARG A 52 4.28 -11.24 10.40
CA ARG A 52 4.90 -12.58 10.38
C ARG A 52 6.37 -12.58 10.80
N SER A 53 6.88 -11.46 11.33
CA SER A 53 8.28 -11.28 11.77
C SER A 53 9.34 -11.49 10.67
N ALA A 54 8.99 -11.22 9.40
CA ALA A 54 9.93 -11.44 8.29
C ALA A 54 11.03 -10.37 8.20
N ARG A 55 12.13 -10.72 7.53
CA ARG A 55 13.28 -9.81 7.35
C ARG A 55 12.95 -8.72 6.32
N ILE A 56 13.37 -7.48 6.60
CA ILE A 56 13.17 -6.31 5.70
C ILE A 56 13.64 -6.57 4.25
N GLY A 57 14.71 -7.35 4.07
CA GLY A 57 15.20 -7.71 2.73
C GLY A 57 14.26 -8.61 1.93
N GLU A 58 13.46 -9.44 2.60
CA GLU A 58 12.41 -10.24 1.97
C GLU A 58 11.24 -9.36 1.56
N ILE A 59 10.80 -8.46 2.44
CA ILE A 59 9.77 -7.46 2.16
C ILE A 59 10.14 -6.62 0.94
N ALA A 60 11.39 -6.16 0.84
CA ALA A 60 11.87 -5.38 -0.31
C ALA A 60 11.76 -6.15 -1.63
N ARG A 61 12.08 -7.46 -1.63
CA ARG A 61 11.94 -8.30 -2.82
C ARG A 61 10.47 -8.55 -3.18
N SER A 62 9.62 -8.82 -2.19
CA SER A 62 8.21 -9.12 -2.41
C SER A 62 7.39 -7.90 -2.83
N THR A 63 7.78 -6.71 -2.38
CA THR A 63 7.01 -5.47 -2.61
C THR A 63 7.62 -4.55 -3.68
N GLY A 64 8.90 -4.75 -4.03
CA GLY A 64 9.67 -3.85 -4.89
C GLY A 64 10.03 -2.51 -4.23
N LEU A 65 9.75 -2.33 -2.94
CA LEU A 65 10.04 -1.10 -2.22
C LEU A 65 11.50 -1.04 -1.75
N SER A 66 12.01 0.18 -1.64
CA SER A 66 13.29 0.39 -0.98
C SER A 66 13.19 0.03 0.50
N ARG A 67 14.30 -0.44 1.08
CA ARG A 67 14.38 -0.72 2.52
C ARG A 67 14.01 0.52 3.35
N GLN A 68 14.38 1.71 2.88
CA GLN A 68 14.04 2.96 3.55
C GLN A 68 12.52 3.21 3.60
N ALA A 69 11.79 2.91 2.53
CA ALA A 69 10.34 3.02 2.51
C ALA A 69 9.71 2.03 3.50
N ILE A 70 10.21 0.80 3.53
CA ILE A 70 9.75 -0.24 4.47
C ILE A 70 10.04 0.15 5.92
N TYR A 71 11.21 0.72 6.21
CA TYR A 71 11.53 1.22 7.56
C TYR A 71 10.61 2.34 8.00
N ARG A 72 10.25 3.27 7.10
CA ARG A 72 9.28 4.34 7.42
C ARG A 72 7.89 3.79 7.68
N ILE A 73 7.43 2.83 6.87
CA ILE A 73 6.16 2.13 7.09
C ILE A 73 6.18 1.39 8.43
N LYS A 74 7.27 0.68 8.75
CA LYS A 74 7.40 -0.04 10.01
C LYS A 74 7.42 0.90 11.22
N ALA A 75 8.10 2.04 11.10
CA ALA A 75 8.23 3.01 12.18
C ALA A 75 6.90 3.71 12.48
N ASP A 76 6.12 4.03 11.45
CA ASP A 76 4.81 4.66 11.58
C ASP A 76 3.84 4.21 10.48
N PRO A 77 3.15 3.07 10.68
CA PRO A 77 2.19 2.55 9.70
C PRO A 77 0.94 3.44 9.60
N ALA A 78 0.56 4.13 10.67
CA ALA A 78 -0.60 5.01 10.69
C ALA A 78 -0.39 6.26 9.82
N SER A 79 0.79 6.89 9.92
CA SER A 79 1.15 8.00 9.03
C SER A 79 1.30 7.56 7.58
N ALA A 80 1.79 6.34 7.33
CA ALA A 80 1.87 5.77 5.99
C ALA A 80 0.48 5.59 5.36
N GLU A 81 -0.48 5.10 6.14
CA GLU A 81 -1.87 4.95 5.77
C GLU A 81 -2.55 6.30 5.54
N ALA A 82 -2.38 7.27 6.45
CA ALA A 82 -2.92 8.62 6.31
C ALA A 82 -2.37 9.35 5.07
N ALA A 83 -1.08 9.17 4.76
CA ALA A 83 -0.48 9.71 3.55
C ALA A 83 -1.11 9.10 2.30
N LEU A 84 -1.32 7.78 2.25
CA LEU A 84 -2.03 7.18 1.12
C LEU A 84 -3.46 7.69 0.98
N THR A 85 -4.21 7.78 2.07
CA THR A 85 -5.59 8.30 2.06
C THR A 85 -5.64 9.73 1.57
N SER A 86 -4.69 10.57 2.01
CA SER A 86 -4.58 11.97 1.54
C SER A 86 -4.34 12.03 0.03
N TRP A 87 -3.50 11.15 -0.52
CA TRP A 87 -3.13 11.12 -1.94
C TRP A 87 -4.02 10.24 -2.82
N ALA A 88 -4.97 9.49 -2.23
CA ALA A 88 -5.96 8.69 -2.95
C ALA A 88 -7.06 9.54 -3.60
N GLY A 89 -6.96 10.85 -3.42
CA GLY A 89 -7.88 11.86 -3.89
C GLY A 89 -7.31 12.81 -4.93
#